data_AF-A0A699Z4J6-F1
#
_entry.id   AF-A0A699Z4J6-F1
#
_cell.length_a   1.000
_cell.length_b   1.000
_cell.length_c   1.000
_cell.angle_alpha   90.00
_cell.angle_beta   90.00
_cell.angle_gamma   90.00
#
_symmetry.space_group_name_H-M   'P 1'
#
loop_
_entity.id
_entity.type
_entity.pdbx_description
1 polymer ?
#
loop_
_entity_poly.entity_id
_entity_poly.type
_entity_poly.pdbx_seq_one_letter_code
_entity_poly.pdbx_strand_id
1 'polypeptide(L)'
;MRWWSMQAIKEGAAEVEGVELSMFQIPETLPEEVLVKMHAPPKSDEPVITAAQLTEADAFIFGFPTRFGCPCGQFKAFWDATGGHWASGALTGKPFSMFVSSATQNGGQESTHLTALPNFIHHVCSIEEPDASR
;
A
#
# COMPACT_ATOMS: atom_id res chain seq x y z
N MET A 1 -11.38 4.20 3.32
CA MET A 1 -11.26 4.15 1.86
C MET A 1 -12.56 3.58 1.30
N ARG A 2 -13.11 4.14 0.21
CA ARG A 2 -14.27 3.52 -0.42
C ARG A 2 -13.78 2.43 -1.37
N TRP A 3 -14.25 1.20 -1.20
CA TRP A 3 -13.79 0.02 -1.95
C TRP A 3 -13.92 0.15 -3.47
N TRP A 4 -14.89 0.94 -3.96
CA TRP A 4 -15.11 1.12 -5.39
C TRP A 4 -13.89 1.67 -6.14
N SER A 5 -13.04 2.50 -5.52
CA SER A 5 -11.84 3.02 -6.19
C SER A 5 -10.84 1.92 -6.49
N MET A 6 -10.69 0.95 -5.57
CA MET A 6 -9.83 -0.21 -5.80
C MET A 6 -10.46 -1.16 -6.82
N GLN A 7 -11.78 -1.33 -6.81
CA GLN A 7 -12.49 -2.12 -7.83
C GLN A 7 -12.33 -1.53 -9.23
N ALA A 8 -12.45 -0.21 -9.37
CA ALA A 8 -12.23 0.46 -10.66
C ALA A 8 -10.78 0.30 -11.16
N ILE A 9 -9.79 0.35 -10.26
CA ILE A 9 -8.39 0.06 -10.60
C ILE A 9 -8.23 -1.40 -11.04
N LYS A 10 -8.86 -2.34 -10.31
CA LYS A 10 -8.84 -3.77 -10.65
C LYS A 10 -9.46 -4.03 -12.02
N GLU A 11 -10.62 -3.43 -12.30
CA GLU A 11 -11.30 -3.53 -13.59
C GLU A 11 -10.43 -2.99 -14.71
N GLY A 12 -9.90 -1.77 -14.57
CA GLY A 12 -9.04 -1.16 -15.60
C GLY A 12 -7.72 -1.90 -15.82
N ALA A 13 -7.12 -2.46 -14.77
CA ALA A 13 -5.90 -3.25 -14.91
C ALA A 13 -6.17 -4.63 -15.53
N ALA A 14 -7.36 -5.20 -15.34
CA ALA A 14 -7.75 -6.50 -15.92
C ALA A 14 -7.95 -6.43 -17.45
N GLU A 15 -8.13 -5.24 -18.01
CA GLU A 15 -8.21 -5.02 -19.46
C GLU A 15 -6.85 -5.12 -20.17
N VAL A 16 -5.74 -5.11 -19.41
CA VAL A 16 -4.39 -5.17 -19.97
C VAL A 16 -3.95 -6.62 -20.12
N GLU A 17 -3.60 -7.01 -21.35
CA GLU A 17 -3.15 -8.37 -21.65
C GLU A 17 -1.87 -8.73 -20.88
N GLY A 18 -1.86 -9.90 -20.24
CA GLY A 18 -0.72 -10.41 -19.47
C GLY A 18 -0.62 -9.89 -18.03
N VAL A 19 -1.59 -9.11 -17.55
CA VAL A 19 -1.63 -8.63 -16.16
C VAL A 19 -2.45 -9.57 -15.29
N GLU A 20 -1.82 -10.15 -14.27
CA GLU A 20 -2.52 -10.89 -13.20
C GLU A 20 -2.70 -10.00 -11.98
N LEU A 21 -3.90 -10.01 -11.40
CA LEU A 21 -4.27 -9.12 -10.29
C LEU A 21 -4.71 -9.91 -9.07
N SER A 22 -4.09 -9.60 -7.95
CA SER A 22 -4.54 -10.02 -6.63
C SER A 22 -4.83 -8.79 -5.77
N MET A 23 -6.00 -8.78 -5.13
CA MET A 23 -6.39 -7.70 -4.24
C MET A 23 -6.25 -8.17 -2.79
N PHE A 24 -5.76 -7.27 -1.95
CA PHE A 24 -5.55 -7.56 -0.55
C PHE A 24 -5.96 -6.40 0.35
N GLN A 25 -6.20 -6.73 1.61
CA GLN A 25 -6.41 -5.78 2.70
C GLN A 25 -5.16 -5.64 3.55
N ILE A 26 -4.85 -4.43 3.98
CA ILE A 26 -3.84 -4.23 5.04
C ILE A 26 -4.38 -4.79 6.36
N PRO A 27 -3.54 -5.46 7.17
CA PRO A 27 -3.94 -5.93 8.50
C PRO A 27 -4.55 -4.82 9.36
N GLU A 28 -5.72 -5.09 9.92
CA GLU A 28 -6.37 -4.18 10.86
C GLU A 28 -5.67 -4.26 12.22
N THR A 29 -5.47 -3.09 12.84
CA THR A 29 -4.78 -2.92 14.12
C THR A 29 -5.73 -2.53 15.26
N LEU A 30 -6.91 -2.04 14.91
CA LEU A 30 -7.92 -1.64 15.89
C LEU A 30 -8.77 -2.85 16.33
N PRO A 31 -9.10 -2.95 17.61
CA PRO A 31 -10.07 -3.91 18.10
C PRO A 31 -11.46 -3.71 17.46
N GLU A 32 -12.23 -4.79 17.34
CA GLU A 32 -13.54 -4.78 16.69
C GLU A 32 -14.51 -3.80 17.39
N GLU A 33 -14.48 -3.70 18.71
CA GLU A 33 -15.32 -2.77 19.47
C GLU A 33 -15.03 -1.31 19.15
N VAL A 34 -13.79 -0.97 18.75
CA VAL A 34 -13.41 0.37 18.33
C VAL A 34 -13.94 0.62 16.92
N LEU A 35 -13.82 -0.35 16.01
CA LEU A 35 -14.33 -0.26 14.65
C LEU A 35 -15.84 -0.03 14.61
N VAL A 36 -16.58 -0.78 15.45
CA VAL A 36 -18.04 -0.63 15.61
C VAL A 36 -18.39 0.79 16.06
N LYS A 37 -17.70 1.33 17.09
CA LYS A 37 -17.92 2.70 17.58
C LYS A 37 -17.57 3.78 16.55
N MET A 38 -16.62 3.50 15.67
CA MET A 38 -16.23 4.41 14.59
C MET A 38 -17.17 4.34 13.38
N HIS A 39 -18.18 3.46 13.41
CA HIS A 39 -19.02 3.15 12.26
C HIS A 39 -18.17 2.79 11.03
N ALA A 40 -17.12 2.01 11.26
CA ALA A 40 -16.28 1.51 10.17
C ALA A 40 -17.15 0.67 9.22
N PRO A 41 -16.93 0.77 7.90
CA PRO A 41 -17.62 -0.08 6.95
C PRO A 41 -17.26 -1.57 7.22
N PRO A 42 -18.11 -2.51 6.78
CA PRO A 42 -17.80 -3.94 6.88
C PRO A 42 -16.45 -4.26 6.25
N LYS A 43 -15.74 -5.23 6.83
CA LYS A 43 -14.55 -5.82 6.21
C LYS A 43 -14.97 -6.43 4.87
N SER A 44 -14.12 -6.29 3.86
CA SER A 44 -14.34 -6.95 2.57
C SER A 44 -13.90 -8.42 2.67
N ASP A 45 -14.35 -9.25 1.73
CA ASP A 45 -13.97 -10.67 1.66
C ASP A 45 -12.57 -10.92 1.08
N GLU A 46 -11.86 -9.85 0.68
CA GLU A 46 -10.50 -9.96 0.14
C GLU A 46 -9.51 -10.41 1.23
N PRO A 47 -8.50 -11.21 0.87
CA PRO A 47 -7.51 -11.70 1.82
C PRO A 47 -6.68 -10.57 2.45
N VAL A 48 -6.23 -10.78 3.68
CA VAL A 48 -5.31 -9.86 4.36
C VAL A 48 -3.88 -10.15 3.90
N ILE A 49 -3.16 -9.13 3.43
CA ILE A 49 -1.76 -9.27 3.01
C ILE A 49 -0.83 -9.40 4.21
N THR A 50 0.19 -10.24 4.07
CA THR A 50 1.36 -10.28 4.96
C THR A 50 2.56 -9.61 4.29
N ALA A 51 3.51 -9.10 5.09
CA ALA A 51 4.72 -8.48 4.56
C ALA A 51 5.48 -9.40 3.59
N ALA A 52 5.57 -10.70 3.91
CA ALA A 52 6.27 -11.69 3.10
C ALA A 52 5.72 -11.80 1.67
N GLN A 53 4.41 -11.64 1.48
CA GLN A 53 3.78 -11.75 0.16
C GLN A 53 4.13 -10.56 -0.76
N LEU A 54 4.70 -9.47 -0.25
CA LEU A 54 5.15 -8.37 -1.10
C LEU A 54 6.18 -8.85 -2.13
N THR A 55 7.02 -9.83 -1.80
CA THR A 55 8.05 -10.29 -2.74
C THR A 55 7.48 -11.05 -3.93
N GLU A 56 6.28 -11.58 -3.82
CA GLU A 56 5.60 -12.38 -4.85
C GLU A 56 5.07 -11.54 -6.01
N ALA A 57 4.78 -10.25 -5.79
CA ALA A 57 4.24 -9.38 -6.83
C ALA A 57 5.33 -8.62 -7.57
N ASP A 58 5.18 -8.43 -8.88
CA ASP A 58 6.12 -7.66 -9.69
C ASP A 58 5.91 -6.14 -9.57
N ALA A 59 4.69 -5.72 -9.24
CA ALA A 59 4.31 -4.32 -9.10
C ALA A 59 3.27 -4.14 -7.99
N PHE A 60 3.16 -2.93 -7.45
CA PHE A 60 2.20 -2.63 -6.39
C PHE A 60 1.34 -1.42 -6.68
N ILE A 61 0.08 -1.45 -6.23
CA ILE A 61 -0.77 -0.27 -6.15
C ILE A 61 -1.32 -0.18 -4.73
N PHE A 62 -0.97 0.90 -4.01
CA PHE A 62 -1.40 1.10 -2.63
C PHE A 62 -2.46 2.19 -2.51
N GLY A 63 -3.57 1.86 -1.85
CA GLY A 63 -4.65 2.79 -1.55
C GLY A 63 -4.60 3.29 -0.11
N PHE A 64 -4.29 4.56 0.09
CA PHE A 64 -4.14 5.15 1.41
C PHE A 64 -5.40 5.94 1.84
N PRO A 65 -6.07 5.57 2.93
CA PRO A 65 -6.99 6.48 3.60
C PRO A 65 -6.18 7.53 4.38
N THR A 66 -6.46 8.81 4.13
CA THR A 66 -5.76 9.89 4.84
C THR A 66 -6.14 9.96 6.32
N ARG A 67 -5.13 10.26 7.14
CA ARG A 67 -5.22 10.63 8.55
C ARG A 67 -4.32 11.85 8.76
N PHE A 68 -4.94 13.02 8.81
CA PHE A 68 -4.24 14.31 9.03
C PHE A 68 -3.11 14.58 8.03
N GLY A 69 -3.28 14.18 6.76
CA GLY A 69 -2.25 14.35 5.74
C GLY A 69 -1.16 13.29 5.72
N CYS A 70 -1.36 12.18 6.44
CA CYS A 70 -0.49 11.01 6.45
C CYS A 70 -1.29 9.73 6.19
N PRO A 71 -0.62 8.60 5.83
CA PRO A 71 -1.22 7.28 5.89
C PRO A 71 -1.78 6.96 7.29
N CYS A 72 -2.81 6.09 7.35
CA CYS A 72 -3.30 5.61 8.64
C CYS A 72 -2.29 4.69 9.35
N GLY A 73 -2.44 4.53 10.68
CA GLY A 73 -1.50 3.77 11.51
C GLY A 73 -1.31 2.31 11.08
N GLN A 74 -2.34 1.68 10.52
CA GLN A 74 -2.30 0.33 9.94
C GLN A 74 -1.20 0.21 8.87
N PHE A 75 -1.08 1.20 7.98
CA PHE A 75 -0.02 1.22 6.96
C PHE A 75 1.36 1.37 7.58
N LYS A 76 1.50 2.21 8.60
CA LYS A 76 2.79 2.35 9.29
C LYS A 76 3.21 1.03 9.94
N ALA A 77 2.31 0.33 10.61
CA ALA A 77 2.57 -0.98 11.19
C ALA A 77 2.95 -2.03 10.11
N PHE A 78 2.28 -1.99 8.96
CA PHE A 78 2.62 -2.87 7.83
C PHE A 78 4.04 -2.62 7.30
N TRP A 79 4.41 -1.36 7.07
CA TRP A 79 5.78 -1.02 6.63
C TRP A 79 6.83 -1.26 7.71
N ASP A 80 6.49 -1.15 8.99
CA ASP A 80 7.44 -1.49 10.06
C ASP A 80 7.77 -3.00 10.09
N ALA A 81 6.88 -3.84 9.55
CA ALA A 81 7.11 -5.27 9.39
C ALA A 81 7.99 -5.63 8.18
N THR A 82 8.33 -4.68 7.29
CA THR A 82 9.10 -4.94 6.06
C THR A 82 10.61 -4.71 6.21
N GLY A 83 11.11 -4.49 7.43
CA GLY A 83 12.54 -4.22 7.68
C GLY A 83 13.49 -5.30 7.13
N GLY A 84 13.07 -6.58 7.14
CA GLY A 84 13.84 -7.67 6.54
C GLY A 84 13.94 -7.56 5.01
N HIS A 85 12.84 -7.20 4.34
CA HIS A 85 12.81 -6.99 2.88
C HIS A 85 13.64 -5.79 2.45
N TRP A 86 13.65 -4.73 3.26
CA TRP A 86 14.55 -3.60 3.05
C TRP A 86 16.01 -4.03 3.13
N ALA A 87 16.39 -4.72 4.21
CA ALA A 87 17.78 -5.12 4.44
C ALA A 87 18.31 -6.05 3.32
N SER A 88 17.44 -6.87 2.72
CA SER A 88 17.81 -7.78 1.63
C SER A 88 17.63 -7.19 0.22
N GLY A 89 17.11 -5.96 0.08
CA GLY A 89 16.77 -5.39 -1.23
C GLY A 89 15.68 -6.14 -1.99
N ALA A 90 14.81 -6.91 -1.30
CA ALA A 90 13.85 -7.82 -1.96
C ALA A 90 12.76 -7.10 -2.77
N LEU A 91 12.57 -5.79 -2.55
CA LEU A 91 11.60 -4.96 -3.24
C LEU A 91 12.24 -3.97 -4.23
N THR A 92 13.57 -4.01 -4.39
CA THR A 92 14.30 -3.11 -5.28
C THR A 92 13.85 -3.29 -6.73
N GLY A 93 13.66 -2.18 -7.44
CA GLY A 93 13.26 -2.19 -8.85
C GLY A 93 11.80 -2.54 -9.14
N LYS A 94 11.01 -2.97 -8.14
CA LYS A 94 9.58 -3.25 -8.33
C LYS A 94 8.80 -1.93 -8.45
N PRO A 95 8.11 -1.65 -9.57
CA PRO A 95 7.32 -0.44 -9.73
C PRO A 95 6.16 -0.36 -8.75
N PHE A 96 5.80 0.86 -8.35
CA PHE A 96 4.67 1.09 -7.48
C PHE A 96 3.83 2.29 -7.94
N SER A 97 2.56 2.27 -7.58
CA SER A 97 1.64 3.40 -7.69
C SER A 97 0.88 3.58 -6.39
N MET A 98 0.33 4.78 -6.19
CA MET A 98 -0.44 5.12 -5.02
C MET A 98 -1.70 5.88 -5.43
N PHE A 99 -2.75 5.68 -4.65
CA PHE A 99 -3.91 6.56 -4.67
C PHE A 99 -4.35 6.87 -3.25
N VAL A 100 -5.01 8.01 -3.07
CA VAL A 100 -5.42 8.49 -1.75
C VAL A 100 -6.92 8.70 -1.70
N SER A 101 -7.51 8.45 -0.54
CA SER A 101 -8.87 8.85 -0.22
C SER A 101 -8.89 9.78 0.98
N SER A 102 -9.56 10.92 0.83
CA SER A 102 -9.81 11.91 1.88
C SER A 102 -11.31 12.20 2.02
N ALA A 103 -11.71 12.76 3.17
CA ALA A 103 -13.10 13.18 3.38
C ALA A 103 -13.44 14.48 2.66
N THR A 104 -12.45 15.33 2.38
CA THR A 104 -12.60 16.64 1.75
C THR A 104 -11.53 16.85 0.68
N GLN A 105 -11.79 17.73 -0.28
CA GLN A 105 -10.87 18.06 -1.38
C GLN A 105 -9.45 18.38 -0.87
N ASN A 106 -9.35 19.25 0.14
CA ASN A 106 -8.08 19.70 0.72
C ASN A 106 -7.68 18.89 1.97
N GLY A 107 -8.28 17.72 2.17
CA GLY A 107 -8.11 16.89 3.36
C GLY A 107 -6.79 16.14 3.44
N GLY A 108 -5.75 16.60 2.74
CA GLY A 108 -4.43 15.98 2.72
C GLY A 108 -4.22 14.94 1.62
N GLN A 109 -4.93 15.04 0.49
CA GLN A 109 -4.70 14.18 -0.69
C GLN A 109 -3.22 14.19 -1.10
N GLU A 110 -2.66 15.39 -1.30
CA GLU A 110 -1.28 15.58 -1.73
C GLU A 110 -0.28 15.23 -0.62
N SER A 111 -0.50 15.72 0.60
CA SER A 111 0.40 15.45 1.72
C SER A 111 0.48 13.96 2.08
N THR A 112 -0.61 13.21 1.91
CA THR A 112 -0.59 11.75 2.14
C THR A 112 0.30 11.04 1.12
N HIS A 113 0.28 11.47 -0.16
CA HIS A 113 1.23 10.94 -1.15
C HIS A 113 2.67 11.28 -0.74
N LEU A 114 2.93 12.55 -0.38
CA LEU A 114 4.27 13.02 0.00
C LEU A 114 4.84 12.29 1.22
N THR A 115 3.98 11.94 2.19
CA THR A 115 4.41 11.27 3.43
C THR A 115 4.42 9.74 3.31
N ALA A 116 3.69 9.17 2.35
CA ALA A 116 3.78 7.73 2.03
C ALA A 116 5.04 7.42 1.21
N LEU A 117 5.40 8.31 0.29
CA LEU A 117 6.47 8.14 -0.68
C LEU A 117 7.84 7.72 -0.09
N PRO A 118 8.30 8.24 1.07
CA PRO A 118 9.57 7.83 1.67
C PRO A 118 9.67 6.33 1.93
N ASN A 119 8.58 5.66 2.34
CA ASN A 119 8.61 4.20 2.54
C ASN A 119 8.94 3.48 1.24
N PHE A 120 8.33 3.90 0.13
CA PHE A 120 8.59 3.32 -1.18
C PHE A 120 10.01 3.59 -1.64
N ILE A 121 10.45 4.85 -1.66
CA ILE A 121 11.80 5.20 -2.11
C ILE A 121 12.86 4.44 -1.30
N HIS A 122 12.67 4.34 0.02
CA HIS A 122 13.58 3.62 0.89
C HIS A 122 13.57 2.11 0.67
N HIS A 123 12.60 1.53 -0.04
CA HIS A 123 12.57 0.12 -0.43
C HIS A 123 12.98 -0.11 -1.89
N VAL A 124 12.48 0.70 -2.82
CA VAL A 124 12.62 0.48 -4.26
C VAL A 124 13.90 1.07 -4.83
N CYS A 125 14.46 2.09 -4.18
CA CYS A 125 15.72 2.73 -4.57
C CYS A 125 16.89 2.35 -3.65
N SER A 126 16.65 1.57 -2.59
CA SER A 126 17.70 1.19 -1.65
C SER A 126 18.48 -0.03 -2.15
N ILE A 127 19.76 0.22 -2.42
CA ILE A 127 20.87 -0.73 -2.58
C ILE A 127 20.89 -1.47 -3.92
N GLU A 128 21.39 -0.78 -4.93
CA GLU A 128 22.52 -1.31 -5.69
C GLU A 128 23.69 -0.33 -5.48
N GLU A 129 24.82 -0.79 -4.92
CA GLU A 129 26.07 -0.26 -5.48
C GLU A 129 26.08 -0.70 -6.94
N PRO A 130 26.33 0.21 -7.90
CA PRO A 130 26.50 -0.22 -9.27
C PRO A 130 27.61 -1.27 -9.29
N ASP A 131 27.26 -2.46 -9.74
CA ASP A 131 28.17 -3.50 -10.18
C ASP A 131 29.44 -2.89 -10.79
N ALA A 132 30.56 -2.95 -10.05
CA ALA A 132 31.86 -2.49 -10.50
C ALA A 132 32.49 -3.40 -11.59
N SER A 133 31.71 -4.33 -12.15
CA SER A 133 32.13 -5.32 -13.16
C SER A 133 31.21 -5.42 -14.39
N ARG A 134 30.33 -4.44 -14.63
CA ARG A 134 29.67 -4.22 -15.93
C ARG A 134 30.38 -3.18 -16.78
#